data_AF-A0A1G0QL58-F1
#
_entry.id   AF-A0A1G0QL58-F1
#
_cell.length_a   1.000
_cell.length_b   1.000
_cell.length_c   1.000
_cell.angle_alpha   90.00
_cell.angle_beta   90.00
_cell.angle_gamma   90.00
#
_symmetry.space_group_name_H-M   'P 1'
#
loop_
_entity.id
_entity.type
_entity.pdbx_description
1 polymer ?
#
loop_
_entity_poly.entity_id
_entity_poly.type
_entity_poly.pdbx_seq_one_letter_code
_entity_poly.pdbx_strand_id
1 'polypeptide(L)'
;MPVIIKNNYEEMSNEATKIVADRLRKKPDLVLGLATGSTPLGLYKELIRMYKEEGLDFSKVTTFNLEFYKQSVELKKITENI
;
A
#
# COMPACT_ATOMS: atom_id res chain seq x y z
N MET A 1 -21.36 11.13 -1.13
CA MET A 1 -20.07 10.56 -0.71
C MET A 1 -20.32 9.79 0.58
N PRO A 2 -20.17 8.45 0.60
CA PRO A 2 -20.24 7.70 1.86
C PRO A 2 -19.06 8.10 2.76
N VAL A 3 -19.30 8.21 4.07
CA VAL A 3 -18.27 8.51 5.08
C VAL A 3 -18.25 7.38 6.09
N ILE A 4 -17.07 6.81 6.32
CA ILE A 4 -16.85 5.74 7.31
C ILE A 4 -15.94 6.32 8.39
N ILE A 5 -16.44 6.37 9.63
CA ILE A 5 -15.70 6.88 10.79
C ILE A 5 -15.21 5.68 11.61
N LYS A 6 -13.93 5.69 11.97
CA LYS A 6 -13.29 4.70 12.83
C LYS A 6 -12.63 5.37 14.03
N ASN A 7 -12.47 4.64 15.12
CA ASN A 7 -12.01 5.22 16.38
C ASN A 7 -10.51 5.52 16.38
N ASN A 8 -9.74 4.82 15.55
CA ASN A 8 -8.29 4.92 15.53
C ASN A 8 -7.71 4.55 14.15
N TYR A 9 -6.41 4.75 14.02
CA TYR A 9 -5.63 4.52 12.81
C TYR A 9 -5.66 3.05 12.33
N GLU A 10 -5.62 2.10 13.26
CA GLU A 10 -5.60 0.67 12.96
C GLU A 10 -6.96 0.24 12.37
N GLU A 11 -8.06 0.62 13.01
CA GLU A 11 -9.40 0.36 12.50
C GLU A 11 -9.65 0.99 11.12
N MET A 12 -9.17 2.21 10.91
CA MET A 12 -9.24 2.88 9.60
C MET A 12 -8.43 2.12 8.55
N SER A 13 -7.22 1.69 8.89
CA SER A 13 -6.34 0.93 7.99
C SER A 13 -6.94 -0.42 7.64
N ASN A 14 -7.51 -1.12 8.62
CA ASN A 14 -8.18 -2.41 8.45
C ASN A 14 -9.43 -2.28 7.56
N GLU A 15 -10.22 -1.21 7.73
CA GLU A 15 -11.38 -0.95 6.87
C GLU A 15 -10.97 -0.67 5.42
N ALA A 16 -9.96 0.18 5.21
CA ALA A 16 -9.41 0.43 3.88
C ALA A 16 -8.89 -0.87 3.24
N THR A 17 -8.22 -1.73 4.03
CA THR A 17 -7.70 -3.02 3.57
C THR A 17 -8.82 -3.92 3.08
N LYS A 18 -9.91 -4.05 3.85
CA LYS A 18 -11.09 -4.83 3.45
C LYS A 18 -11.65 -4.35 2.12
N ILE A 19 -11.81 -3.04 1.95
CA ILE A 19 -12.32 -2.45 0.70
C ILE A 19 -11.42 -2.81 -0.49
N VAL A 20 -10.09 -2.65 -0.35
CA VAL A 20 -9.14 -2.94 -1.43
C VAL A 20 -9.09 -4.44 -1.72
N ALA A 21 -8.99 -5.29 -0.70
CA ALA A 21 -8.92 -6.74 -0.84
C ALA A 21 -10.20 -7.31 -1.48
N ASP A 22 -11.37 -6.83 -1.07
CA ASP A 22 -12.65 -7.24 -1.67
C ASP A 22 -12.75 -6.82 -3.13
N ARG A 23 -12.25 -5.62 -3.47
CA ARG A 23 -12.24 -5.16 -4.86
C ARG A 23 -11.29 -5.99 -5.71
N LEU A 24 -10.11 -6.30 -5.19
CA LEU A 24 -9.10 -7.13 -5.84
C LEU A 24 -9.59 -8.56 -6.08
N ARG A 25 -10.20 -9.20 -5.08
CA ARG A 25 -10.80 -10.53 -5.23
C ARG A 25 -11.89 -10.56 -6.31
N LYS A 26 -12.69 -9.50 -6.42
CA LYS A 26 -13.74 -9.37 -7.45
C LYS A 26 -13.20 -9.00 -8.83
N LYS A 27 -12.02 -8.36 -8.91
CA LYS A 27 -11.38 -7.93 -10.15
C LYS A 27 -9.86 -8.16 -10.03
N PRO A 28 -9.35 -9.35 -10.39
CA PRO A 28 -7.93 -9.67 -10.23
C PRO A 28 -6.99 -8.77 -11.06
N ASP A 29 -7.48 -8.19 -12.16
CA ASP A 29 -6.78 -7.22 -13.02
C ASP A 29 -7.04 -5.75 -12.59
N LEU A 30 -7.21 -5.51 -11.29
CA LEU A 30 -7.48 -4.18 -10.76
C LEU A 30 -6.32 -3.23 -11.08
N VAL A 31 -6.66 -2.03 -11.57
CA VAL A 31 -5.70 -0.93 -11.69
C VAL A 31 -5.77 -0.11 -10.40
N LEU A 32 -4.67 -0.10 -9.63
CA LEU A 32 -4.59 0.57 -8.33
C LEU A 32 -3.75 1.85 -8.43
N GLY A 33 -4.36 2.98 -8.07
CA GLY A 33 -3.64 4.21 -7.77
C GLY A 33 -3.12 4.18 -6.34
N LEU A 34 -1.81 4.23 -6.16
CA LEU A 34 -1.14 4.17 -4.86
C LEU A 34 -0.71 5.56 -4.40
N ALA A 35 -1.06 5.87 -3.15
CA ALA A 35 -0.62 7.09 -2.46
C ALA A 35 0.62 6.82 -1.60
N THR A 36 1.43 7.85 -1.38
CA THR A 36 2.55 7.79 -0.41
C THR A 36 2.14 8.41 0.94
N GLY A 37 3.12 8.65 1.81
CA GLY A 37 2.89 9.22 3.14
C GLY A 37 2.58 8.18 4.23
N SER A 38 2.38 8.65 5.46
CA SER A 38 2.17 7.79 6.63
C SER A 38 0.77 7.18 6.70
N THR A 39 -0.25 7.88 6.18
CA THR A 39 -1.64 7.43 6.22
C THR A 39 -1.86 6.03 5.64
N PRO A 40 -1.40 5.69 4.42
CA PRO A 40 -1.63 4.36 3.85
C PRO A 40 -0.67 3.26 4.37
N LEU A 41 0.26 3.55 5.28
CA LEU A 41 1.22 2.54 5.76
C LEU A 41 0.53 1.32 6.42
N GLY A 42 -0.50 1.55 7.24
CA GLY A 42 -1.27 0.48 7.89
C GLY A 42 -2.01 -0.38 6.86
N LEU A 43 -2.63 0.26 5.87
CA LEU A 43 -3.26 -0.42 4.72
C LEU A 43 -2.27 -1.33 4.00
N TYR A 44 -1.09 -0.82 3.65
CA TYR A 44 -0.09 -1.61 2.93
C TYR A 44 0.46 -2.77 3.76
N LYS A 45 0.67 -2.58 5.07
CA LYS A 45 1.10 -3.65 5.97
C LYS A 45 0.09 -4.80 5.99
N GLU A 46 -1.19 -4.50 6.10
CA GLU A 46 -2.23 -5.54 6.11
C GLU A 46 -2.41 -6.21 4.75
N LEU A 47 -2.33 -5.47 3.64
CA LEU A 47 -2.34 -6.09 2.30
C LEU A 47 -1.17 -7.07 2.10
N ILE A 48 0.03 -6.72 2.60
CA ILE A 48 1.19 -7.61 2.60
C ILE A 48 0.93 -8.85 3.46
N ARG A 49 0.34 -8.68 4.66
CA ARG A 49 -0.04 -9.79 5.53
C ARG A 49 -1.00 -10.74 4.84
N MET A 50 -2.08 -10.21 4.24
CA MET A 50 -3.06 -11.00 3.50
C MET A 50 -2.48 -11.72 2.28
N TYR A 51 -1.50 -11.12 1.58
CA TYR A 51 -0.77 -11.80 0.52
C TYR A 51 -0.01 -13.02 1.06
N LYS A 52 0.71 -12.85 2.17
CA LYS A 52 1.56 -13.90 2.77
C LYS A 52 0.77 -15.02 3.44
N GLU A 53 -0.32 -14.67 4.12
CA GLU A 53 -1.01 -15.58 5.05
C GLU A 53 -2.37 -16.05 4.53
N GLU A 54 -3.02 -15.28 3.66
CA GLU A 54 -4.41 -15.52 3.24
C GLU A 54 -4.56 -15.72 1.71
N GLY A 55 -3.45 -15.69 0.96
CA GLY A 55 -3.45 -15.92 -0.48
C GLY A 55 -4.10 -14.80 -1.30
N LEU A 56 -4.07 -13.55 -0.82
CA LEU A 56 -4.52 -12.40 -1.60
C LEU A 56 -3.58 -12.19 -2.81
N ASP A 57 -4.02 -12.52 -4.02
CA ASP A 57 -3.17 -12.52 -5.21
C ASP A 57 -3.12 -11.15 -5.92
N PHE A 58 -1.90 -10.63 -6.10
CA PHE A 58 -1.61 -9.39 -6.82
C PHE A 58 -0.98 -9.62 -8.22
N SER A 59 -0.86 -10.88 -8.67
CA SER A 59 -0.12 -11.25 -9.90
C SER A 59 -0.61 -10.58 -11.19
N LYS A 60 -1.87 -10.15 -11.22
CA LYS A 60 -2.51 -9.49 -12.37
C LYS A 60 -2.77 -7.99 -12.15
N VAL A 61 -2.39 -7.45 -11.00
CA VAL A 61 -2.63 -6.05 -10.65
C VAL A 61 -1.69 -5.15 -11.41
N THR A 62 -2.24 -4.06 -11.96
CA THR A 62 -1.45 -2.94 -12.47
C THR A 62 -1.49 -1.80 -11.47
N THR A 63 -0.37 -1.13 -11.21
CA THR A 63 -0.33 0.00 -10.29
C THR A 63 0.18 1.27 -10.97
N PHE A 64 -0.24 2.41 -10.47
CA PHE A 64 0.39 3.70 -10.74
C PHE A 64 0.46 4.50 -9.44
N ASN A 65 1.48 5.35 -9.28
CA ASN A 65 1.62 6.19 -8.09
C ASN A 65 1.11 7.60 -8.37
N LEU A 66 0.50 8.24 -7.36
CA LEU A 66 -0.01 9.61 -7.48
C LEU A 66 1.13 10.64 -7.55
N GLU A 67 2.23 10.37 -6.84
CA GLU A 67 3.43 11.18 -6.87
C GLU A 67 4.69 10.32 -6.82
N PHE A 68 5.79 10.86 -7.35
CA PHE A 68 7.13 10.32 -7.16
C PHE A 68 8.06 11.49 -6.85
N TYR A 69 8.81 11.41 -5.74
CA TYR A 69 9.85 12.39 -5.45
C TYR A 69 11.05 12.10 -6.36
N LYS A 70 11.39 13.05 -7.25
CA LYS A 70 12.70 13.09 -7.92
C LYS A 70 13.76 13.50 -6.90
N GLN A 71 14.10 12.65 -5.93
CA GLN A 71 15.35 12.80 -5.21
C GLN A 71 16.43 11.99 -5.92
N SER A 72 17.36 12.69 -6.57
CA SER A 72 18.68 12.16 -6.86
C SER A 72 19.36 11.91 -5.51
N VAL A 73 19.33 10.68 -5.03
CA VAL A 73 20.17 10.30 -3.89
C VAL A 73 21.60 10.26 -4.43
N GLU A 74 22.36 11.31 -4.14
CA GLU A 74 23.81 11.26 -4.24
C GLU A 74 24.25 10.17 -3.25
N LEU A 75 24.66 9.02 -3.78
CA LEU A 75 25.25 7.95 -3.00
C LEU A 75 26.52 8.51 -2.34
N LYS A 76 26.42 8.96 -1.08
CA LYS A 76 27.59 9.19 -0.25
C LYS A 76 28.32 7.86 -0.15
N LYS A 77 29.43 7.73 -0.88
CA LYS A 77 30.40 6.63 -0.75
C LYS A 77 30.84 6.59 0.72
N ILE A 78 30.35 5.60 1.46
CA ILE A 78 30.96 5.18 2.72
C ILE A 78 32.14 4.29 2.33
N THR A 79 33.25 4.91 2.00
CA THR A 79 34.56 4.25 1.94
C THR A 79 35.57 5.23 2.49
N GLU A 80 35.81 5.15 3.80
CA GLU A 80 37.05 5.49 4.49
C GLU A 80 36.83 5.24 5.99
N ASN A 81 37.16 4.02 6.43
CA ASN A 81 37.64 3.64 7.77
C ASN A 81 37.71 2.10 7.86
N ILE A 82 38.52 1.50 6.97
CA ILE A 82 39.18 0.21 7.23
C ILE A 82 40.67 0.49 7.15
#